data_AF-A0A4Q3RLC2-F1
#
_entry.id   AF-A0A4Q3RLC2-F1
#
_cell.length_a   1.000
_cell.length_b   1.000
_cell.length_c   1.000
_cell.angle_alpha   90.00
_cell.angle_beta   90.00
_cell.angle_gamma   90.00
#
_symmetry.space_group_name_H-M   'P 1'
#
loop_
_entity.id
_entity.type
_entity.pdbx_description
1 polymer ?
#
loop_
_entity_poly.entity_id
_entity_poly.type
_entity_poly.pdbx_seq_one_letter_code
_entity_poly.pdbx_strand_id
1 'polypeptide(L)'
;REIEGGEETNKVALPVVVSCQKGMAEQRIPNMKGIMGARTKTLRVVDPVEAESLTTVVNFDLPPAKAGVKLIPADNPEELVRLLHEEAKAF
;
A
#
# COMPACT_ATOMS: atom_id res chain seq x y z
N ARG A 1 -13.34 -6.42 4.00
CA ARG A 1 -12.16 -6.42 3.11
C ARG A 1 -12.41 -5.34 2.07
N GLU A 2 -11.44 -4.46 1.87
CA GLU A 2 -11.51 -3.48 0.78
C GLU A 2 -11.20 -4.17 -0.55
N ILE A 3 -12.05 -3.94 -1.54
CA ILE A 3 -11.93 -4.48 -2.90
C ILE A 3 -12.11 -3.35 -3.91
N GLU A 4 -11.72 -3.59 -5.16
CA GLU A 4 -12.02 -2.65 -6.23
C GLU A 4 -13.53 -2.48 -6.34
N GLY A 5 -14.02 -1.23 -6.17
CA GLY A 5 -15.44 -0.90 -6.21
C GLY A 5 -16.19 -0.97 -4.88
N GLY A 6 -15.53 -1.21 -3.74
CA GLY A 6 -16.18 -1.06 -2.42
C GLY A 6 -15.63 -1.92 -1.28
N GLU A 7 -16.51 -2.30 -0.37
CA GLU A 7 -16.18 -3.09 0.82
C GLU A 7 -16.97 -4.40 0.89
N GLU A 8 -16.29 -5.46 1.32
CA GLU A 8 -16.84 -6.81 1.48
C GLU A 8 -16.90 -7.20 2.97
N THR A 9 -18.03 -7.71 3.45
CA THR A 9 -18.16 -8.23 4.82
C THR A 9 -18.10 -9.76 4.84
N ASN A 10 -17.08 -10.31 5.49
CA ASN A 10 -16.79 -11.75 5.46
C ASN A 10 -16.98 -12.39 6.84
N LYS A 11 -17.49 -13.63 6.87
CA LYS A 11 -17.55 -14.49 8.06
C LYS A 11 -16.56 -15.64 7.92
N VAL A 12 -15.77 -15.88 8.95
CA VAL A 12 -14.69 -16.89 8.94
C VAL A 12 -14.64 -17.62 10.28
N ALA A 13 -14.26 -18.90 10.26
CA ALA A 13 -13.99 -19.69 11.46
C ALA A 13 -12.55 -19.47 11.95
N LEU A 14 -12.32 -19.58 13.26
CA LEU A 14 -11.01 -19.44 13.88
C LEU A 14 -10.27 -20.79 13.97
N PRO A 15 -8.92 -20.82 13.90
CA PRO A 15 -8.00 -19.69 13.82
C PRO A 15 -7.91 -19.09 12.40
N VAL A 16 -7.76 -17.76 12.31
CA VAL A 16 -7.66 -17.04 11.04
C VAL A 16 -6.49 -16.05 11.06
N VAL A 17 -5.92 -15.79 9.89
CA VAL A 17 -4.88 -14.78 9.67
C VAL A 17 -5.51 -13.59 8.93
N VAL A 18 -5.24 -12.37 9.41
CA VAL A 18 -5.76 -11.13 8.84
C VAL A 18 -4.62 -10.14 8.64
N SER A 19 -4.51 -9.58 7.44
CA SER A 19 -3.64 -8.43 7.15
C SER A 19 -4.42 -7.12 7.28
N CYS A 20 -3.80 -6.10 7.88
CA CYS A 20 -4.41 -4.78 8.03
C CYS A 20 -3.79 -3.76 7.07
N GLN A 21 -4.63 -3.03 6.34
CA GLN A 21 -4.18 -1.92 5.48
C GLN A 21 -3.97 -0.64 6.29
N LYS A 22 -3.11 0.25 5.78
CA LYS A 22 -2.94 1.59 6.34
C LYS A 22 -4.26 2.36 6.21
N GLY A 23 -4.69 3.03 7.27
CA GLY A 23 -5.95 3.79 7.30
C GLY A 23 -7.14 3.02 7.91
N MET A 24 -7.02 1.71 8.14
CA MET A 24 -8.06 0.89 8.78
C MET A 24 -8.43 1.37 10.21
N ALA A 25 -7.48 1.96 10.94
CA ALA A 25 -7.73 2.52 12.26
C ALA A 25 -6.74 3.65 12.58
N GLU A 26 -7.14 4.54 13.48
CA GLU A 26 -6.27 5.55 14.08
C GLU A 26 -5.42 4.92 15.19
N GLN A 27 -4.10 4.93 15.03
CA GLN A 27 -3.17 4.43 16.03
C GLN A 27 -3.10 5.40 17.20
N ARG A 28 -3.39 4.90 18.40
CA ARG A 28 -3.34 5.71 19.62
C ARG A 28 -1.89 6.03 19.99
N ILE A 29 -1.65 7.27 20.42
CA ILE A 29 -0.36 7.67 21.00
C ILE A 29 -0.22 7.05 22.39
N PRO A 30 0.86 6.30 22.68
CA PRO A 30 1.05 5.68 23.98
C PRO A 30 1.33 6.74 25.06
N ASN A 31 0.81 6.51 26.27
CA ASN A 31 1.11 7.35 27.43
C ASN A 31 2.43 6.91 28.12
N MET A 32 2.93 7.74 29.04
CA MET A 32 4.19 7.45 29.77
C MET A 32 4.20 6.08 30.44
N LYS A 33 3.09 5.67 31.06
CA LYS A 33 2.96 4.34 31.69
C LYS A 33 3.10 3.22 30.67
N GLY A 34 2.47 3.36 29.50
CA GLY A 34 2.56 2.39 28.41
C GLY A 34 3.97 2.26 27.86
N ILE A 35 4.70 3.38 27.71
CA ILE A 35 6.08 3.38 27.25
C ILE A 35 7.01 2.70 28.27
N MET A 36 6.87 3.04 29.56
CA MET A 36 7.69 2.44 30.62
C MET A 36 7.41 0.94 30.77
N GLY A 37 6.13 0.52 30.71
CA GLY A 37 5.75 -0.89 30.80
C GLY A 37 6.12 -1.71 29.56
N ALA A 38 6.24 -1.11 28.38
CA ALA A 38 6.71 -1.80 27.18
C ALA A 38 8.20 -2.10 27.25
N ARG A 39 9.01 -1.23 27.86
CA ARG A 39 10.47 -1.42 28.01
C ARG A 39 10.84 -2.60 28.92
N THR A 40 10.02 -2.92 29.91
CA THR A 40 10.28 -4.02 30.85
C THR A 40 9.79 -5.38 30.35
N LYS A 41 8.99 -5.42 29.28
CA LYS A 41 8.55 -6.68 28.68
C LYS A 41 9.72 -7.37 27.98
N THR A 42 9.97 -8.62 28.36
CA THR A 42 11.00 -9.46 27.74
C THR A 42 10.68 -9.69 26.27
N LEU A 43 11.60 -9.31 25.38
CA LEU A 43 11.55 -9.65 23.97
C LEU A 43 12.09 -11.07 23.80
N ARG A 44 11.20 -12.02 23.46
CA ARG A 44 11.61 -13.39 23.12
C ARG A 44 12.09 -13.40 21.67
N VAL A 45 13.39 -13.49 21.47
CA VAL A 45 13.98 -13.75 20.15
C VAL A 45 13.86 -15.24 19.85
N VAL A 46 13.33 -15.57 18.68
CA VAL A 46 13.20 -16.95 18.19
C VAL A 46 13.97 -17.02 16.89
N ASP A 47 14.81 -18.05 16.75
CA ASP A 47 15.55 -18.27 15.51
C ASP A 47 14.59 -18.58 14.36
N PRO A 48 14.91 -18.13 13.14
CA PRO A 48 14.08 -18.41 11.98
C PRO A 48 14.02 -19.91 11.70
N VAL A 49 12.86 -20.37 11.23
CA VAL A 49 12.71 -21.72 10.68
C VAL A 49 13.20 -21.68 9.23
N GLU A 50 13.87 -22.74 8.79
CA GLU A 50 14.34 -22.87 7.41
C GLU A 50 13.15 -22.83 6.44
N ALA A 51 13.25 -21.98 5.42
CA ALA A 51 12.26 -21.84 4.36
C ALA A 51 12.99 -21.70 3.02
N GLU A 52 12.49 -22.39 2.00
CA GLU A 52 13.06 -22.34 0.66
C GLU A 52 12.88 -20.94 0.04
N SER A 53 13.96 -20.40 -0.53
CA SER A 53 13.90 -19.15 -1.29
C SER A 53 13.40 -19.43 -2.70
N LEU A 54 12.15 -19.03 -2.99
CA LEU A 54 11.51 -19.27 -4.29
C LEU A 54 11.84 -18.21 -5.34
N THR A 55 12.36 -17.06 -4.92
CA THR A 55 12.66 -15.93 -5.80
C THR A 55 13.99 -15.28 -5.42
N THR A 56 14.60 -14.60 -6.39
CA THR A 56 15.85 -13.85 -6.23
C THR A 56 15.72 -12.52 -6.96
N VAL A 57 16.31 -11.47 -6.39
CA VAL A 57 16.29 -10.12 -6.97
C VAL A 57 17.38 -10.04 -8.05
N VAL A 58 16.97 -9.78 -9.29
CA VAL A 58 17.88 -9.79 -10.45
C VAL A 58 18.48 -8.41 -10.72
N ASN A 59 17.73 -7.32 -10.51
CA ASN A 59 18.21 -5.95 -10.73
C ASN A 59 17.41 -4.92 -9.91
N PHE A 60 17.98 -3.72 -9.74
CA PHE A 60 17.32 -2.55 -9.18
C PHE A 60 17.53 -1.36 -10.13
N ASP A 61 16.44 -0.86 -10.71
CA ASP A 61 16.47 0.33 -11.55
C ASP A 61 15.55 1.41 -10.98
N LEU A 62 15.91 2.66 -11.20
CA LEU A 62 15.03 3.78 -10.91
C LEU A 62 13.99 3.92 -12.05
N PRO A 63 12.73 4.25 -11.73
CA PRO A 63 11.76 4.57 -12.76
C PRO A 63 12.26 5.77 -13.60
N PRO A 64 11.90 5.84 -14.89
CA PRO A 64 12.28 6.95 -15.73
C PRO A 64 11.76 8.28 -15.15
N ALA A 65 12.50 9.36 -15.39
CA ALA A 65 12.09 10.69 -14.97
C ALA A 65 10.71 11.03 -15.56
N LYS A 66 9.90 11.82 -14.83
CA LYS A 66 8.61 12.30 -15.32
C LYS A 66 8.81 13.00 -16.67
N ALA A 67 8.07 12.56 -17.68
CA ALA A 67 8.02 13.25 -18.97
C ALA A 67 7.44 14.66 -18.80
N GLY A 68 7.80 15.59 -19.69
CA GLY A 68 7.23 16.94 -19.72
C GLY A 68 5.71 16.92 -19.88
N VAL A 69 5.03 17.95 -19.36
CA VAL A 69 3.58 18.10 -19.51
C VAL A 69 3.23 18.70 -20.88
N LYS A 70 2.16 18.23 -21.50
CA LYS A 70 1.58 18.86 -22.69
C LYS A 70 0.56 19.91 -22.23
N LEU A 71 0.87 21.19 -22.44
CA LEU A 71 -0.05 22.28 -22.14
C LEU A 71 -1.10 22.37 -23.24
N ILE A 72 -2.38 22.34 -22.86
CA ILE A 72 -3.51 22.47 -23.77
C ILE A 72 -4.20 23.81 -23.51
N PRO A 73 -4.47 24.62 -24.55
CA PRO A 73 -5.21 25.86 -24.42
C PRO A 73 -6.59 25.65 -23.78
N ALA A 74 -7.01 26.56 -22.89
CA ALA A 74 -8.25 26.44 -22.12
C ALA A 74 -9.53 26.49 -22.98
N ASP A 75 -9.42 27.05 -24.17
CA ASP A 75 -10.46 27.15 -25.21
C ASP A 75 -10.64 25.87 -26.04
N ASN A 76 -9.78 24.85 -25.85
CA ASN A 76 -9.90 23.57 -26.56
C ASN A 76 -9.94 22.35 -25.60
N PRO A 77 -11.04 22.19 -24.84
CA PRO A 77 -11.21 21.04 -23.94
C PRO A 77 -11.38 19.70 -24.70
N GLU A 78 -11.82 19.71 -25.95
CA GLU A 78 -12.00 18.51 -26.76
C GLU A 78 -10.67 17.79 -27.02
N GLU A 79 -9.60 18.55 -27.29
CA GLU A 79 -8.26 18.00 -27.50
C GLU A 79 -7.70 17.35 -26.21
N LEU A 80 -8.04 17.88 -25.03
CA LEU A 80 -7.67 17.25 -23.76
C LEU A 80 -8.34 15.88 -23.61
N VAL A 81 -9.65 15.80 -23.89
CA VAL A 81 -10.40 14.54 -23.79
C VAL A 81 -9.84 13.50 -24.76
N ARG A 82 -9.56 13.91 -26.00
CA ARG A 82 -8.95 13.03 -27.02
C ARG A 82 -7.62 12.46 -26.55
N LEU A 83 -6.73 13.30 -26.03
CA LEU A 83 -5.40 12.88 -25.57
C LEU A 83 -5.47 11.97 -24.33
N LEU A 84 -6.43 12.20 -23.43
CA LEU A 84 -6.64 11.34 -22.26
C LEU A 84 -7.14 9.94 -22.65
N HIS A 85 -8.03 9.85 -23.65
CA HIS A 85 -8.56 8.58 -24.17
C HIS A 85 -7.53 7.82 -25.04
N GLU A 86 -6.87 8.50 -25.98
CA GLU A 86 -6.04 7.85 -26.99
C GLU A 86 -4.61 7.57 -26.51
N GLU A 87 -3.96 8.56 -25.87
CA GLU A 87 -2.54 8.47 -25.52
C GLU A 87 -2.35 7.99 -24.08
N ALA A 88 -3.05 8.60 -23.12
CA ALA A 88 -2.85 8.31 -21.70
C ALA A 88 -3.59 7.06 -21.22
N LYS A 89 -4.67 6.63 -21.92
CA LYS A 89 -5.55 5.50 -21.54
C LYS A 89 -5.93 5.52 -20.05
N ALA A 90 -6.16 6.73 -19.55
CA ALA A 90 -6.50 6.95 -18.14
C ALA A 90 -8.01 6.75 -17.86
N PHE A 91 -8.78 6.48 -18.92
CA PHE A 91 -10.22 6.24 -18.94
C PHE A 91 -10.55 5.13 -19.94
#